data_AF-F6EVE9-F1
#
_entry.id   AF-F6EVE9-F1
#
_cell.length_a   1.000
_cell.length_b   1.000
_cell.length_c   1.000
_cell.angle_alpha   90.00
_cell.angle_beta   90.00
_cell.angle_gamma   90.00
#
_symmetry.space_group_name_H-M   'P 1'
#
loop_
_entity.id
_entity.type
_entity.pdbx_description
1 polymer ?
#
loop_
_entity_poly.entity_id
_entity_poly.type
_entity_poly.pdbx_seq_one_letter_code
_entity_poly.pdbx_strand_id
1 'polypeptide(L)'
;MSYTVDAAQGPVRLRYFALPEQLNAYFGSLYIFTETAGQYSDVTRADVPQLRFMLENSGDYHFHDGTIARTPEICLLGPTLGATRFELDGPGRVVGISLLPAGWIALHGGDASTLTDRVKDMGHLPEYRALLERLRAAADAEEMAALCWAFLAEKLVPLPESTWRLLEAVDGWLMGEGSPRIETLADITGLSPRQLARLTNKYYGCPPKLLARKYRALRCSARIALDHESWQALCDDGRFYDQSHFIREIKHFIGLTPHQLQTEPSAVAQLTLLRRSLGGDVAVINRFS
;
A
#
# COMPACT_ATOMS: atom_id res chain seq x y z
N MET A 1 -14.76 5.26 12.97
CA MET A 1 -13.73 5.99 13.75
C MET A 1 -12.65 6.50 12.78
N SER A 2 -12.10 7.68 13.00
CA SER A 2 -11.02 8.26 12.18
C SER A 2 -9.84 8.71 13.03
N TYR A 3 -8.63 8.68 12.48
CA TYR A 3 -7.40 9.05 13.15
C TYR A 3 -6.61 10.01 12.27
N THR A 4 -6.26 11.17 12.80
CA THR A 4 -5.43 12.15 12.09
C THR A 4 -4.00 12.03 12.59
N VAL A 5 -3.05 12.01 11.66
CA VAL A 5 -1.63 12.12 11.94
C VAL A 5 -1.10 13.28 11.11
N ASP A 6 -0.58 14.28 11.80
CA ASP A 6 0.11 15.42 11.20
C ASP A 6 1.60 15.11 11.16
N ALA A 7 2.26 15.48 10.06
CA ALA A 7 3.72 15.34 10.02
C ALA A 7 4.31 16.25 11.10
N ALA A 8 5.33 15.78 11.82
CA ALA A 8 5.94 16.57 12.89
C ALA A 8 6.46 17.93 12.37
N GLN A 9 6.80 17.98 11.08
CA GLN A 9 7.12 19.18 10.33
C GLN A 9 6.58 19.05 8.91
N GLY A 10 5.99 20.13 8.39
CA GLY A 10 5.62 20.25 6.98
C GLY A 10 4.12 20.36 6.70
N PRO A 11 3.76 20.60 5.43
CA PRO A 11 2.39 20.91 5.00
C PRO A 11 1.47 19.67 4.85
N VAL A 12 1.99 18.47 5.11
CA VAL A 12 1.31 17.19 4.88
C VAL A 12 0.51 16.71 6.08
N ARG A 13 -0.72 16.27 5.81
CA ARG A 13 -1.61 15.62 6.79
C ARG A 13 -2.23 14.37 6.23
N LEU A 14 -2.29 13.32 7.04
CA LEU A 14 -3.03 12.08 6.73
C LEU A 14 -4.15 11.87 7.73
N ARG A 15 -5.37 11.68 7.23
CA ARG A 15 -6.51 11.25 8.04
C ARG A 15 -6.95 9.86 7.61
N TYR A 16 -6.82 8.88 8.49
CA TYR A 16 -7.22 7.49 8.26
C TYR A 16 -8.62 7.23 8.78
N PHE A 17 -9.33 6.33 8.12
CA PHE A 17 -10.67 5.90 8.53
C PHE A 17 -10.71 4.38 8.63
N ALA A 18 -11.32 3.89 9.71
CA ALA A 18 -11.63 2.48 9.87
C ALA A 18 -12.70 2.07 8.86
N LEU A 19 -12.54 0.87 8.30
CA LEU A 19 -13.50 0.29 7.36
C LEU A 19 -14.66 -0.37 8.11
N PRO A 20 -15.87 -0.39 7.52
CA PRO A 20 -16.93 -1.29 7.94
C PRO A 20 -16.48 -2.77 7.87
N GLU A 21 -16.94 -3.59 8.81
CA GLU A 21 -16.53 -4.99 8.98
C GLU A 21 -16.63 -5.81 7.67
N GLN A 22 -17.73 -5.63 6.94
CA GLN A 22 -17.99 -6.29 5.64
C GLN A 22 -16.94 -6.00 4.55
N LEU A 23 -16.17 -4.91 4.69
CA LEU A 23 -15.15 -4.48 3.73
C LEU A 23 -13.72 -4.89 4.12
N ASN A 24 -13.49 -5.31 5.38
CA ASN A 24 -12.15 -5.56 5.94
C ASN A 24 -11.37 -6.68 5.22
N ALA A 25 -12.07 -7.65 4.65
CA ALA A 25 -11.41 -8.74 3.91
C ALA A 25 -10.92 -8.30 2.52
N TYR A 26 -11.47 -7.21 1.97
CA TYR A 26 -11.24 -6.76 0.61
C TYR A 26 -10.32 -5.53 0.56
N PHE A 27 -10.46 -4.62 1.52
CA PHE A 27 -9.78 -3.33 1.49
C PHE A 27 -8.95 -3.12 2.75
N GLY A 28 -7.85 -2.38 2.59
CA GLY A 28 -7.12 -1.76 3.68
C GLY A 28 -7.68 -0.36 3.95
N SER A 29 -6.95 0.45 4.73
CA SER A 29 -7.47 1.76 5.16
C SER A 29 -7.91 2.67 4.01
N LEU A 30 -8.97 3.43 4.26
CA LEU A 30 -9.21 4.69 3.57
C LEU A 30 -8.40 5.78 4.26
N TYR A 31 -7.74 6.62 3.47
CA TYR A 31 -7.05 7.80 3.96
C TYR A 31 -7.36 9.03 3.11
N ILE A 32 -7.28 10.19 3.74
CA ILE A 32 -7.29 11.49 3.07
C ILE A 32 -5.92 12.11 3.28
N PHE A 33 -5.21 12.28 2.18
CA PHE A 33 -3.96 13.01 2.11
C PHE A 33 -4.25 14.46 1.74
N THR A 34 -3.73 15.38 2.54
CA THR A 34 -3.80 16.82 2.25
C THR A 34 -2.39 17.40 2.28
N GLU A 35 -2.11 18.23 1.30
CA GLU A 35 -0.85 18.94 1.15
C GLU A 35 -1.08 20.37 0.67
N THR A 36 -0.44 21.35 1.29
CA THR A 36 -0.73 22.78 1.06
C THR A 36 0.39 23.59 0.40
N ALA A 37 1.57 23.03 0.11
CA ALA A 37 2.62 23.76 -0.61
C ALA A 37 2.30 23.90 -2.10
N GLY A 38 2.90 24.92 -2.72
CA GLY A 38 2.76 25.18 -4.16
C GLY A 38 3.48 24.18 -5.06
N GLN A 39 4.51 23.50 -4.55
CA GLN A 39 5.17 22.37 -5.19
C GLN A 39 5.61 21.41 -4.09
N TYR A 40 5.26 20.14 -4.22
CA TYR A 40 5.58 19.13 -3.21
C TYR A 40 6.02 17.83 -3.86
N SER A 41 7.03 17.19 -3.29
CA SER A 41 7.48 15.87 -3.71
C SER A 41 7.91 15.07 -2.50
N ASP A 42 7.52 13.79 -2.50
CA ASP A 42 7.96 12.83 -1.49
C ASP A 42 8.00 11.42 -2.11
N VAL A 43 8.40 10.45 -1.31
CA VAL A 43 8.51 9.05 -1.66
C VAL A 43 7.54 8.24 -0.82
N THR A 44 6.81 7.36 -1.50
CA THR A 44 6.01 6.31 -0.86
C THR A 44 6.76 4.99 -0.92
N ARG A 45 6.69 4.20 0.15
CA ARG A 45 7.19 2.83 0.16
C ARG A 45 6.44 1.96 -0.86
N ALA A 46 7.04 0.84 -1.23
CA ALA A 46 6.39 -0.23 -1.96
C ALA A 46 5.15 -0.69 -1.17
N ASP A 47 4.01 -0.79 -1.84
CA ASP A 47 2.72 -0.95 -1.18
C ASP A 47 1.76 -1.83 -1.99
N VAL A 48 0.65 -2.19 -1.37
CA VAL A 48 -0.47 -2.86 -2.04
C VAL A 48 -1.11 -1.92 -3.07
N PRO A 49 -1.93 -2.42 -4.02
CA PRO A 49 -2.64 -1.55 -4.96
C PRO A 49 -3.49 -0.50 -4.24
N GLN A 50 -3.66 0.66 -4.86
CA GLN A 50 -4.40 1.80 -4.30
C GLN A 50 -5.41 2.33 -5.32
N LEU A 51 -6.66 2.55 -4.91
CA LEU A 51 -7.61 3.37 -5.65
C LEU A 51 -7.53 4.79 -5.09
N ARG A 52 -7.25 5.77 -5.95
CA ARG A 52 -7.10 7.18 -5.56
C ARG A 52 -8.02 8.08 -6.37
N PHE A 53 -8.57 9.07 -5.67
CA PHE A 53 -9.34 10.18 -6.23
C PHE A 53 -8.59 11.47 -5.91
N MET A 54 -8.11 12.14 -6.94
CA MET A 54 -7.45 13.45 -6.85
C MET A 54 -8.55 14.51 -6.79
N LEU A 55 -8.84 14.98 -5.58
CA LEU A 55 -9.84 16.03 -5.36
C LEU A 55 -9.31 17.39 -5.83
N GLU A 56 -8.02 17.64 -5.59
CA GLU A 56 -7.31 18.88 -5.94
C GLU A 56 -5.95 18.58 -6.55
N ASN A 57 -5.68 19.22 -7.70
CA ASN A 57 -4.45 19.13 -8.50
C ASN A 57 -4.04 17.70 -8.86
N SER A 58 -2.97 17.61 -9.66
CA SER A 58 -2.37 16.35 -10.06
C SER A 58 -0.84 16.52 -10.03
N GLY A 59 -0.14 15.53 -10.53
CA GLY A 59 1.30 15.47 -10.61
C GLY A 59 1.74 14.16 -11.22
N ASP A 60 2.96 13.74 -10.95
CA ASP A 60 3.58 12.61 -11.63
C ASP A 60 4.07 11.56 -10.63
N TYR A 61 3.89 10.29 -10.98
CA TYR A 61 4.55 9.17 -10.32
C TYR A 61 5.83 8.82 -11.06
N HIS A 62 6.90 8.62 -10.30
CA HIS A 62 8.16 8.06 -10.77
C HIS A 62 8.36 6.70 -10.11
N PHE A 63 8.19 5.66 -10.91
CA PHE A 63 8.36 4.28 -10.47
C PHE A 63 9.83 3.88 -10.43
N HIS A 64 10.14 2.84 -9.65
CA HIS A 64 11.51 2.39 -9.45
C HIS A 64 12.18 1.82 -10.71
N ASP A 65 11.39 1.45 -11.74
CA ASP A 65 11.88 0.96 -13.02
C ASP A 65 12.19 2.09 -14.02
N GLY A 66 12.05 3.35 -13.59
CA GLY A 66 12.26 4.54 -14.40
C GLY A 66 11.02 5.03 -15.16
N THR A 67 9.90 4.31 -15.08
CA THR A 67 8.64 4.74 -15.68
C THR A 67 8.13 6.01 -14.98
N ILE A 68 7.76 7.01 -15.77
CA ILE A 68 7.09 8.22 -15.30
C ILE A 68 5.66 8.18 -15.83
N ALA A 69 4.69 8.41 -14.96
CA ALA A 69 3.29 8.43 -15.33
C ALA A 69 2.56 9.61 -14.69
N ARG A 70 1.84 10.35 -15.54
CA ARG A 70 0.95 11.40 -15.11
C ARG A 70 -0.20 10.81 -14.28
N THR A 71 -0.53 11.44 -13.16
CA THR A 71 -1.59 10.98 -12.27
C THR A 71 -2.97 11.36 -12.84
N PRO A 72 -3.84 10.39 -13.18
CA PRO A 72 -5.22 10.69 -13.54
C PRO A 72 -6.02 11.21 -12.34
N GLU A 73 -7.13 11.92 -12.59
CA GLU A 73 -8.04 12.36 -11.51
C GLU A 73 -8.60 11.19 -10.70
N ILE A 74 -8.80 10.05 -11.35
CA ILE A 74 -9.21 8.80 -10.71
C ILE A 74 -8.28 7.71 -11.19
N CYS A 75 -7.50 7.16 -10.28
CA CYS A 75 -6.46 6.23 -10.67
C CYS A 75 -6.43 4.98 -9.81
N LEU A 76 -6.27 3.84 -10.50
CA LEU A 76 -5.92 2.59 -9.87
C LEU A 76 -4.41 2.42 -10.01
N LEU A 77 -3.69 2.64 -8.92
CA LEU A 77 -2.28 2.31 -8.80
C LEU A 77 -2.18 0.81 -8.55
N GLY A 78 -1.45 0.09 -9.40
CA GLY A 78 -1.20 -1.33 -9.19
C GLY A 78 -0.24 -1.58 -8.03
N PRO A 79 0.08 -2.85 -7.74
CA PRO A 79 1.02 -3.19 -6.69
C PRO A 79 2.40 -2.63 -7.06
N THR A 80 3.06 -1.95 -6.13
CA THR A 80 4.40 -1.40 -6.37
C THR A 80 5.47 -2.34 -5.82
N LEU A 81 6.51 -2.59 -6.60
CA LEU A 81 7.63 -3.47 -6.22
C LEU A 81 8.86 -2.69 -5.76
N GLY A 82 8.77 -1.37 -5.72
CA GLY A 82 9.76 -0.49 -5.14
C GLY A 82 9.14 0.79 -4.65
N ALA A 83 9.95 1.59 -3.98
CA ALA A 83 9.56 2.92 -3.57
C ALA A 83 9.18 3.77 -4.79
N THR A 84 8.07 4.49 -4.67
CA THR A 84 7.51 5.31 -5.75
C THR A 84 7.58 6.76 -5.31
N ARG A 85 8.35 7.57 -6.05
CA ARG A 85 8.38 9.01 -5.85
C ARG A 85 7.17 9.63 -6.51
N PHE A 86 6.58 10.64 -5.88
CA PHE A 86 5.55 11.44 -6.50
C PHE A 86 5.88 12.92 -6.43
N GLU A 87 5.33 13.67 -7.36
CA GLU A 87 5.33 15.13 -7.39
C GLU A 87 3.89 15.62 -7.47
N LEU A 88 3.61 16.80 -6.93
CA LEU A 88 2.33 17.50 -7.04
C LEU A 88 2.59 18.89 -7.62
N ASP A 89 1.78 19.28 -8.61
CA ASP A 89 1.88 20.57 -9.31
C ASP A 89 1.35 21.75 -8.48
N GLY A 90 0.80 21.47 -7.30
CA GLY A 90 0.15 22.42 -6.42
C GLY A 90 -0.33 21.74 -5.14
N PRO A 91 -1.10 22.47 -4.31
CA PRO A 91 -1.75 21.89 -3.14
C PRO A 91 -2.56 20.65 -3.52
N GLY A 92 -2.31 19.54 -2.84
CA GLY A 92 -2.90 18.25 -3.17
C GLY A 92 -3.94 17.84 -2.14
N ARG A 93 -5.08 17.34 -2.61
CA ARG A 93 -6.04 16.66 -1.75
C ARG A 93 -6.47 15.36 -2.41
N VAL A 94 -6.19 14.23 -1.75
CA VAL A 94 -6.34 12.90 -2.33
C VAL A 94 -7.07 11.99 -1.36
N VAL A 95 -8.15 11.36 -1.83
CA VAL A 95 -8.76 10.21 -1.14
C VAL A 95 -8.10 8.96 -1.68
N GLY A 96 -7.47 8.17 -0.81
CA GLY A 96 -6.84 6.90 -1.17
C GLY A 96 -7.44 5.73 -0.41
N ILE A 97 -7.60 4.59 -1.09
CA ILE A 97 -8.12 3.34 -0.54
C ILE A 97 -7.14 2.23 -0.92
N SER A 98 -6.64 1.52 0.08
CA SER A 98 -5.77 0.36 -0.14
C SER A 98 -6.61 -0.86 -0.55
N LEU A 99 -6.16 -1.60 -1.55
CA LEU A 99 -6.81 -2.83 -2.00
C LEU A 99 -5.99 -4.03 -1.52
N LEU A 100 -6.61 -4.90 -0.74
CA LEU A 100 -6.05 -6.23 -0.47
C LEU A 100 -6.22 -7.10 -1.73
N PRO A 101 -5.57 -8.27 -1.83
CA PRO A 101 -5.71 -9.16 -2.99
C PRO A 101 -7.17 -9.48 -3.34
N ALA A 102 -8.02 -9.70 -2.33
CA ALA A 102 -9.45 -9.90 -2.54
C ALA A 102 -10.15 -8.66 -3.13
N GLY A 103 -9.83 -7.45 -2.65
CA GLY A 103 -10.36 -6.19 -3.19
C GLY A 103 -9.88 -5.90 -4.60
N TRP A 104 -8.64 -6.27 -4.94
CA TRP A 104 -8.16 -6.22 -6.32
C TRP A 104 -9.02 -7.10 -7.23
N ILE A 105 -9.26 -8.35 -6.83
CA ILE A 105 -10.09 -9.28 -7.61
C ILE A 105 -11.52 -8.75 -7.75
N ALA A 106 -12.11 -8.22 -6.67
CA ALA A 106 -13.47 -7.71 -6.68
C ALA A 106 -13.64 -6.44 -7.54
N LEU A 107 -12.71 -5.47 -7.45
CA LEU A 107 -12.83 -4.19 -8.15
C LEU A 107 -12.30 -4.21 -9.58
N HIS A 108 -11.14 -4.81 -9.79
CA HIS A 108 -10.45 -4.79 -11.08
C HIS A 108 -10.53 -6.14 -11.81
N GLY A 109 -10.46 -7.23 -11.04
CA GLY A 109 -10.27 -8.56 -11.60
C GLY A 109 -8.90 -8.70 -12.26
N GLY A 110 -8.82 -9.58 -13.27
CA GLY A 110 -7.61 -9.71 -14.08
C GLY A 110 -6.37 -10.20 -13.32
N ASP A 111 -5.20 -9.86 -13.86
CA ASP A 111 -3.89 -10.21 -13.33
C ASP A 111 -3.20 -8.94 -12.81
N ALA A 112 -3.00 -8.88 -11.50
CA ALA A 112 -2.34 -7.75 -10.82
C ALA A 112 -0.96 -7.46 -11.39
N SER A 113 -0.25 -8.47 -11.93
CA SER A 113 1.08 -8.29 -12.51
C SER A 113 1.09 -7.41 -13.76
N THR A 114 -0.06 -7.26 -14.43
CA THR A 114 -0.19 -6.39 -15.61
C THR A 114 -0.20 -4.90 -15.26
N LEU A 115 -0.46 -4.55 -13.99
CA LEU A 115 -0.46 -3.18 -13.49
C LEU A 115 0.64 -2.91 -12.45
N THR A 116 1.53 -3.87 -12.26
CA THR A 116 2.68 -3.73 -11.36
C THR A 116 3.51 -2.51 -11.73
N ASP A 117 3.78 -1.63 -10.76
CA ASP A 117 4.49 -0.36 -10.95
C ASP A 117 3.91 0.49 -12.08
N ARG A 118 2.57 0.46 -12.25
CA ARG A 118 1.83 1.25 -13.23
C ARG A 118 0.58 1.85 -12.61
N VAL A 119 0.05 2.86 -13.30
CA VAL A 119 -1.21 3.50 -12.96
C VAL A 119 -2.19 3.31 -14.11
N LYS A 120 -3.46 3.01 -13.78
CA LYS A 120 -4.57 2.96 -14.74
C LYS A 120 -5.53 4.11 -14.48
N ASP A 121 -5.88 4.84 -15.53
CA ASP A 121 -6.95 5.83 -15.50
C ASP A 121 -8.31 5.14 -15.41
N MET A 122 -9.07 5.46 -14.37
CA MET A 122 -10.42 4.95 -14.10
C MET A 122 -11.50 6.00 -14.40
N GLY A 123 -11.11 7.22 -14.78
CA GLY A 123 -12.00 8.35 -15.05
C GLY A 123 -12.87 8.20 -16.31
N HIS A 124 -12.64 7.17 -17.11
CA HIS A 124 -13.49 6.77 -18.24
C HIS A 124 -14.75 6.01 -17.80
N LEU A 125 -14.78 5.50 -16.56
CA LEU A 125 -15.93 4.77 -16.01
C LEU A 125 -16.91 5.77 -15.34
N PRO A 126 -18.17 5.86 -15.79
CA PRO A 126 -19.12 6.87 -15.32
C PRO A 126 -19.36 6.83 -13.81
N GLU A 127 -19.42 5.65 -13.20
CA GLU A 127 -19.69 5.52 -11.76
C GLU A 127 -18.55 6.06 -10.89
N TYR A 128 -17.29 5.93 -11.36
CA TYR A 128 -16.13 6.46 -10.65
C TYR A 128 -16.11 7.98 -10.76
N ARG A 129 -16.44 8.52 -11.95
CA ARG A 129 -16.58 9.96 -12.15
C ARG A 129 -17.69 10.55 -11.29
N ALA A 130 -18.84 9.89 -11.20
CA ALA A 130 -19.93 10.30 -10.31
C ALA A 130 -19.49 10.29 -8.83
N LEU A 131 -18.71 9.30 -8.40
CA LEU A 131 -18.15 9.29 -7.05
C LEU A 131 -17.18 10.45 -6.83
N LEU A 132 -16.28 10.75 -7.77
CA LEU A 132 -15.35 11.89 -7.66
C LEU A 132 -16.09 13.21 -7.45
N GLU A 133 -17.14 13.48 -8.23
CA GLU A 133 -17.93 14.71 -8.10
C GLU A 133 -18.63 14.79 -6.74
N ARG A 134 -19.17 13.67 -6.23
CA ARG A 134 -19.75 13.60 -4.88
C ARG A 134 -18.69 13.82 -3.80
N LEU A 135 -17.50 13.26 -3.97
CA LEU A 135 -16.38 13.48 -3.03
C LEU A 135 -15.94 14.95 -3.03
N ARG A 136 -15.92 15.63 -4.18
CA ARG A 136 -15.62 17.07 -4.25
C ARG A 136 -16.70 17.93 -3.59
N ALA A 137 -17.95 17.50 -3.65
CA ALA A 137 -19.09 18.21 -3.06
C ALA A 137 -19.36 17.87 -1.59
N ALA A 138 -18.71 16.85 -1.02
CA ALA A 138 -18.92 16.41 0.36
C ALA A 138 -18.55 17.51 1.37
N ALA A 139 -19.40 17.68 2.39
CA ALA A 139 -19.27 18.72 3.40
C ALA A 139 -18.06 18.50 4.32
N ASP A 140 -17.76 17.24 4.63
CA ASP A 140 -16.65 16.85 5.49
C ASP A 140 -16.03 15.52 5.07
N ALA A 141 -14.98 15.13 5.79
CA ALA A 141 -14.22 13.93 5.49
C ALA A 141 -14.93 12.63 5.90
N GLU A 142 -15.83 12.70 6.88
CA GLU A 142 -16.67 11.60 7.31
C GLU A 142 -17.69 11.24 6.22
N GLU A 143 -18.29 12.24 5.58
CA GLU A 143 -19.14 12.08 4.41
C GLU A 143 -18.34 11.49 3.24
N MET A 144 -17.14 12.00 2.95
CA MET A 144 -16.28 11.44 1.89
C MET A 144 -16.03 9.95 2.09
N ALA A 145 -15.72 9.57 3.33
CA ALA A 145 -15.44 8.20 3.66
C ALA A 145 -16.73 7.35 3.55
N ALA A 146 -17.89 7.86 4.00
CA ALA A 146 -19.21 7.23 3.82
C ALA A 146 -19.56 6.95 2.36
N LEU A 147 -19.32 7.93 1.48
CA LEU A 147 -19.50 7.79 0.04
C LEU A 147 -18.63 6.67 -0.55
N CYS A 148 -17.36 6.61 -0.15
CA CYS A 148 -16.45 5.55 -0.58
C CYS A 148 -16.89 4.16 -0.11
N TRP A 149 -17.28 3.99 1.15
CA TRP A 149 -17.71 2.66 1.63
C TRP A 149 -18.99 2.17 0.95
N ALA A 150 -19.96 3.05 0.73
CA ALA A 150 -21.17 2.73 0.00
C ALA A 150 -20.83 2.28 -1.43
N PHE A 151 -19.98 3.04 -2.13
CA PHE A 151 -19.53 2.70 -3.47
C PHE A 151 -18.80 1.35 -3.53
N LEU A 152 -17.88 1.10 -2.59
CA LEU A 152 -17.11 -0.14 -2.56
C LEU A 152 -17.97 -1.36 -2.23
N ALA A 153 -18.97 -1.20 -1.36
CA ALA A 153 -19.89 -2.28 -0.99
C ALA A 153 -20.69 -2.77 -2.21
N GLU A 154 -21.11 -1.87 -3.10
CA GLU A 154 -21.82 -2.20 -4.35
C GLU A 154 -20.93 -2.95 -5.37
N LYS A 155 -19.61 -2.87 -5.22
CA LYS A 155 -18.64 -3.49 -6.15
C LYS A 155 -18.12 -4.84 -5.65
N LEU A 156 -18.53 -5.29 -4.47
CA LEU A 156 -18.08 -6.57 -3.96
C LEU A 156 -18.64 -7.74 -4.79
N VAL A 157 -17.74 -8.60 -5.25
CA VAL A 157 -18.09 -9.86 -5.89
C VAL A 157 -17.65 -11.01 -4.96
N PRO A 158 -18.53 -11.99 -4.67
CA PRO A 158 -18.15 -13.17 -3.91
C PRO A 158 -17.01 -13.92 -4.57
N LEU A 159 -15.99 -14.28 -3.78
CA LEU A 159 -14.86 -15.08 -4.26
C LEU A 159 -15.08 -16.57 -3.94
N PRO A 160 -14.60 -17.49 -4.80
CA PRO A 160 -14.62 -18.91 -4.50
C PRO A 160 -13.84 -19.23 -3.22
N GLU A 161 -14.30 -20.21 -2.44
CA GLU A 161 -13.63 -20.64 -1.20
C GLU A 161 -12.16 -21.02 -1.43
N SER A 162 -11.84 -21.64 -2.56
CA SER A 162 -10.46 -21.98 -2.93
C SER A 162 -9.56 -20.76 -3.11
N THR A 163 -10.13 -19.63 -3.55
CA THR A 163 -9.41 -18.36 -3.66
C THR A 163 -9.17 -17.79 -2.26
N TRP A 164 -10.18 -17.78 -1.39
CA TRP A 164 -10.02 -17.35 0.00
C TRP A 164 -8.93 -18.14 0.74
N ARG A 165 -8.98 -19.47 0.69
CA ARG A 165 -7.97 -20.34 1.33
C ARG A 165 -6.54 -20.05 0.82
N LEU A 166 -6.39 -19.78 -0.47
CA LEU A 166 -5.10 -19.40 -1.04
C LEU A 166 -4.62 -18.05 -0.52
N LEU A 167 -5.50 -17.04 -0.52
CA LEU A 167 -5.15 -15.70 -0.03
C LEU A 167 -4.78 -15.77 1.46
N GLU A 168 -5.55 -16.47 2.28
CA GLU A 168 -5.25 -16.69 3.69
C GLU A 168 -3.90 -17.39 3.91
N ALA A 169 -3.58 -18.41 3.11
CA ALA A 169 -2.30 -19.11 3.19
C ALA A 169 -1.13 -18.19 2.82
N VAL A 170 -1.25 -17.38 1.77
CA VAL A 170 -0.20 -16.45 1.34
C VAL A 170 -0.06 -15.30 2.34
N ASP A 171 -1.17 -14.73 2.81
CA ASP A 171 -1.19 -13.68 3.83
C ASP A 171 -0.53 -14.19 5.12
N GLY A 172 -0.94 -15.36 5.62
CA GLY A 172 -0.36 -15.99 6.80
C GLY A 172 1.13 -16.29 6.64
N TRP A 173 1.55 -16.76 5.46
CA TRP A 173 2.95 -16.99 5.12
C TRP A 173 3.79 -15.69 5.14
N LEU A 174 3.24 -14.60 4.61
CA LEU A 174 3.89 -13.29 4.62
C LEU A 174 3.94 -12.68 6.02
N MET A 175 2.93 -12.93 6.84
CA MET A 175 2.80 -12.40 8.19
C MET A 175 3.52 -13.20 9.27
N GLY A 176 3.82 -14.47 9.01
CA GLY A 176 4.55 -15.34 9.92
C GLY A 176 6.02 -14.97 10.04
N GLU A 177 6.91 -15.88 9.66
CA GLU A 177 8.34 -15.71 9.87
C GLU A 177 8.90 -14.46 9.15
N GLY A 178 9.92 -13.87 9.76
CA GLY A 178 10.59 -12.66 9.24
C GLY A 178 11.27 -12.83 7.88
N SER A 179 11.55 -14.07 7.47
CA SER A 179 12.10 -14.41 6.17
C SER A 179 11.52 -15.77 5.73
N PRO A 180 10.27 -15.80 5.25
CA PRO A 180 9.52 -17.04 5.13
C PRO A 180 10.03 -17.87 3.93
N ARG A 181 10.17 -19.19 4.14
CA ARG A 181 10.62 -20.14 3.12
C ARG A 181 9.49 -20.44 2.14
N ILE A 182 9.79 -20.50 0.84
CA ILE A 182 8.76 -20.73 -0.19
C ILE A 182 8.23 -22.17 -0.08
N GLU A 183 9.07 -23.08 0.36
CA GLU A 183 8.76 -24.49 0.62
C GLU A 183 7.61 -24.60 1.63
N THR A 184 7.61 -23.79 2.69
CA THR A 184 6.52 -23.73 3.67
C THR A 184 5.19 -23.36 3.02
N LEU A 185 5.19 -22.43 2.07
CA LEU A 185 3.98 -22.06 1.33
C LEU A 185 3.50 -23.20 0.43
N ALA A 186 4.43 -23.94 -0.20
CA ALA A 186 4.11 -25.10 -1.00
C ALA A 186 3.49 -26.22 -0.14
N ASP A 187 4.03 -26.47 1.04
CA ASP A 187 3.53 -27.48 1.98
C ASP A 187 2.13 -27.13 2.49
N ILE A 188 1.88 -25.86 2.84
CA ILE A 188 0.57 -25.39 3.32
C ILE A 188 -0.50 -25.49 2.22
N THR A 189 -0.14 -25.17 0.98
CA THR A 189 -1.11 -25.07 -0.12
C THR A 189 -1.23 -26.33 -0.97
N GLY A 190 -0.27 -27.26 -0.89
CA GLY A 190 -0.14 -28.41 -1.77
C GLY A 190 0.19 -28.04 -3.23
N LEU A 191 0.60 -26.80 -3.50
CA LEU A 191 0.84 -26.29 -4.86
C LEU A 191 2.33 -26.36 -5.23
N SER A 192 2.59 -26.68 -6.50
CA SER A 192 3.95 -26.60 -7.04
C SER A 192 4.48 -25.16 -7.05
N PRO A 193 5.81 -24.95 -7.03
CA PRO A 193 6.40 -23.61 -7.13
C PRO A 193 5.92 -22.81 -8.35
N ARG A 194 5.67 -23.49 -9.48
CA ARG A 194 5.13 -22.87 -10.70
C ARG A 194 3.69 -22.39 -10.54
N GLN A 195 2.85 -23.18 -9.86
CA GLN A 195 1.46 -22.77 -9.57
C GLN A 195 1.43 -21.59 -8.60
N LEU A 196 2.24 -21.63 -7.54
CA LEU A 196 2.39 -20.53 -6.60
C LEU A 196 2.84 -19.25 -7.30
N ALA A 197 3.90 -19.33 -8.11
CA ALA A 197 4.36 -18.17 -8.89
C ALA A 197 3.26 -17.60 -9.77
N ARG A 198 2.52 -18.43 -10.51
CA ARG A 198 1.41 -17.96 -11.34
C ARG A 198 0.33 -17.25 -10.53
N LEU A 199 -0.06 -17.82 -9.39
CA LEU A 199 -1.16 -17.28 -8.57
C LEU A 199 -0.75 -16.03 -7.80
N THR A 200 0.47 -15.95 -7.26
CA THR A 200 0.91 -14.73 -6.58
C THR A 200 1.16 -13.59 -7.56
N ASN A 201 1.66 -13.87 -8.78
CA ASN A 201 1.68 -12.84 -9.83
C ASN A 201 0.28 -12.32 -10.11
N LYS A 202 -0.69 -13.23 -10.26
CA LYS A 202 -2.09 -12.88 -10.53
C LYS A 202 -2.74 -12.01 -9.45
N TYR A 203 -2.53 -12.32 -8.17
CA TYR A 203 -3.28 -11.68 -7.09
C TYR A 203 -2.51 -10.64 -6.29
N TYR A 204 -1.17 -10.71 -6.29
CA TYR A 204 -0.29 -9.81 -5.54
C TYR A 204 0.66 -9.03 -6.45
N GLY A 205 0.71 -9.33 -7.74
CA GLY A 205 1.50 -8.63 -8.74
C GLY A 205 2.93 -9.13 -8.93
N CYS A 206 3.39 -10.09 -8.12
CA CYS A 206 4.77 -10.59 -8.20
C CYS A 206 4.96 -12.02 -7.64
N PRO A 207 6.09 -12.69 -7.93
CA PRO A 207 6.35 -14.05 -7.47
C PRO A 207 6.63 -14.11 -5.95
N PRO A 208 6.49 -15.29 -5.30
CA PRO A 208 6.59 -15.41 -3.84
C PRO A 208 7.90 -14.87 -3.28
N LYS A 209 9.02 -15.19 -3.93
CA LYS A 209 10.35 -14.70 -3.51
C LYS A 209 10.42 -13.18 -3.39
N LEU A 210 9.77 -12.46 -4.30
CA LEU A 210 9.78 -11.00 -4.28
C LEU A 210 8.83 -10.44 -3.21
N LEU A 211 7.67 -11.06 -3.01
CA LEU A 211 6.78 -10.73 -1.90
C LEU A 211 7.48 -10.88 -0.55
N ALA A 212 8.15 -12.02 -0.32
CA ALA A 212 8.89 -12.27 0.92
C ALA A 212 9.94 -11.18 1.19
N ARG A 213 10.68 -10.75 0.16
CA ARG A 213 11.66 -9.66 0.27
C ARG A 213 11.00 -8.32 0.59
N LYS A 214 9.93 -7.96 -0.13
CA LYS A 214 9.17 -6.72 0.10
C LYS A 214 8.66 -6.66 1.55
N TYR A 215 7.95 -7.69 2.00
CA TYR A 215 7.37 -7.70 3.35
C TYR A 215 8.41 -7.83 4.47
N ARG A 216 9.54 -8.49 4.22
CA ARG A 216 10.69 -8.44 5.13
C ARG A 216 11.23 -7.02 5.28
N ALA A 217 11.45 -6.30 4.18
CA ALA A 217 11.94 -4.92 4.21
C ALA A 217 10.94 -3.97 4.91
N LEU A 218 9.65 -4.12 4.64
CA LEU A 218 8.58 -3.35 5.31
C LEU A 218 8.60 -3.56 6.82
N ARG A 219 8.65 -4.82 7.29
CA ARG A 219 8.74 -5.13 8.74
C ARG A 219 10.01 -4.57 9.38
N CYS A 220 11.16 -4.71 8.72
CA CYS A 220 12.41 -4.12 9.23
C CYS A 220 12.29 -2.60 9.33
N SER A 221 11.73 -1.92 8.33
CA SER A 221 11.54 -0.46 8.37
C SER A 221 10.64 0.00 9.51
N ALA A 222 9.57 -0.76 9.82
CA ALA A 222 8.71 -0.49 10.96
C ALA A 222 9.47 -0.63 12.30
N ARG A 223 10.23 -1.71 12.49
CA ARG A 223 11.06 -1.91 13.71
C ARG A 223 12.10 -0.80 13.90
N ILE A 224 12.72 -0.36 12.80
CA ILE A 224 13.71 0.73 12.82
C ILE A 224 13.06 2.05 13.24
N ALA A 225 11.92 2.41 12.63
CA ALA A 225 11.35 3.74 12.78
C ALA A 225 10.44 3.89 14.01
N LEU A 226 9.73 2.83 14.41
CA LEU A 226 8.74 2.86 15.49
C LEU A 226 9.30 2.29 16.79
N ASP A 227 10.01 1.17 16.70
CA ASP A 227 10.55 0.48 17.88
C ASP A 227 11.97 0.97 18.22
N HIS A 228 12.50 1.91 17.42
CA HIS A 228 13.86 2.46 17.51
C HIS A 228 14.95 1.37 17.58
N GLU A 229 14.69 0.24 16.93
CA GLU A 229 15.62 -0.88 16.95
C GLU A 229 16.87 -0.59 16.11
N SER A 230 18.02 -1.07 16.59
CA SER A 230 19.28 -0.96 15.86
C SER A 230 19.19 -1.70 14.53
N TRP A 231 19.31 -0.97 13.42
CA TRP A 231 19.28 -1.59 12.11
C TRP A 231 20.49 -2.48 11.85
N GLN A 232 21.62 -2.27 12.55
CA GLN A 232 22.76 -3.17 12.55
C GLN A 232 22.37 -4.51 13.18
N ALA A 233 21.68 -4.50 14.33
CA ALA A 233 21.17 -5.73 14.95
C ALA A 233 20.19 -6.47 14.02
N LEU A 234 19.29 -5.75 13.36
CA LEU A 234 18.37 -6.33 12.36
C LEU A 234 19.08 -6.94 11.14
N CYS A 235 20.24 -6.38 10.77
CA CYS A 235 21.09 -6.95 9.73
C CYS A 235 21.77 -8.23 10.22
N ASP A 236 22.24 -8.24 11.46
CA ASP A 236 22.97 -9.34 12.10
C ASP A 236 22.08 -10.54 12.48
N ASP A 237 20.74 -10.36 12.54
CA ASP A 237 19.72 -11.41 12.74
C ASP A 237 19.71 -12.54 11.68
N GLY A 238 20.69 -12.57 10.77
CA GLY A 238 20.91 -13.65 9.79
C GLY A 238 19.90 -13.68 8.64
N ARG A 239 19.04 -12.66 8.52
CA ARG A 239 18.01 -12.57 7.47
C ARG A 239 18.51 -11.91 6.18
N PHE A 240 19.67 -11.26 6.24
CA PHE A 240 20.30 -10.59 5.13
C PHE A 240 21.72 -11.11 4.95
N TYR A 241 22.21 -11.11 3.71
CA TYR A 241 23.52 -11.66 3.39
C TYR A 241 24.66 -10.80 3.98
N ASP A 242 24.53 -9.48 3.86
CA ASP A 242 25.45 -8.51 4.44
C ASP A 242 24.76 -7.14 4.61
N GLN A 243 25.49 -6.20 5.21
CA GLN A 243 25.04 -4.83 5.45
C GLN A 243 24.70 -4.06 4.17
N SER A 244 25.47 -4.25 3.10
CA SER A 244 25.23 -3.58 1.82
C SER A 244 23.95 -4.10 1.17
N HIS A 245 23.70 -5.40 1.27
CA HIS A 245 22.48 -6.05 0.81
C HIS A 245 21.27 -5.57 1.62
N PHE A 246 21.39 -5.46 2.95
CA PHE A 246 20.35 -4.89 3.81
C PHE A 246 19.99 -3.46 3.39
N ILE A 247 20.98 -2.57 3.29
CA ILE A 247 20.77 -1.16 2.94
C ILE A 247 20.12 -1.03 1.56
N ARG A 248 20.59 -1.80 0.56
CA ARG A 248 20.01 -1.79 -0.80
C ARG A 248 18.57 -2.27 -0.81
N GLU A 249 18.25 -3.33 -0.06
CA GLU A 249 16.89 -3.87 -0.02
C GLU A 249 15.92 -2.92 0.68
N ILE A 250 16.31 -2.33 1.81
CA ILE A 250 15.51 -1.30 2.51
C ILE A 250 15.32 -0.09 1.59
N LYS A 251 16.38 0.44 0.99
CA LYS A 251 16.28 1.59 0.07
C LYS A 251 15.39 1.30 -1.13
N HIS A 252 15.44 0.09 -1.68
CA HIS A 252 14.61 -0.29 -2.83
C HIS A 252 13.12 -0.28 -2.50
N PHE A 253 12.71 -0.88 -1.38
CA PHE A 253 11.30 -0.99 -1.04
C PHE A 253 10.76 0.21 -0.26
N ILE A 254 11.60 0.95 0.46
CA ILE A 254 11.16 2.05 1.35
C ILE A 254 11.50 3.42 0.76
N GLY A 255 12.53 3.51 -0.08
CA GLY A 255 13.00 4.77 -0.69
C GLY A 255 14.06 5.48 0.15
N LEU A 256 14.18 5.11 1.42
CA LEU A 256 15.12 5.66 2.39
C LEU A 256 16.12 4.59 2.83
N THR A 257 17.34 5.01 3.18
CA THR A 257 18.29 4.12 3.85
C THR A 257 17.87 3.85 5.30
N PRO A 258 18.34 2.76 5.94
CA PRO A 258 18.07 2.50 7.36
C PRO A 258 18.43 3.67 8.28
N HIS A 259 19.55 4.35 7.99
CA HIS A 259 19.96 5.52 8.76
C HIS A 259 18.98 6.70 8.58
N GLN A 260 18.61 7.02 7.34
CA GLN A 260 17.61 8.06 7.06
C GLN A 260 16.26 7.76 7.72
N LEU A 261 15.83 6.50 7.77
CA LEU A 261 14.61 6.12 8.48
C LEU A 261 14.66 6.43 9.98
N GLN A 262 15.84 6.36 10.60
CA GLN A 262 16.01 6.67 12.02
C GLN A 262 16.14 8.17 12.30
N THR A 263 16.86 8.90 11.45
CA THR A 263 17.26 10.27 11.75
C THR A 263 16.42 11.33 11.04
N GLU A 264 15.99 11.03 9.80
CA GLU A 264 15.41 11.99 8.87
C GLU A 264 14.31 11.34 8.02
N PRO A 265 13.26 10.72 8.61
CA PRO A 265 12.17 10.18 7.82
C PRO A 265 11.44 11.33 7.11
N SER A 266 11.08 11.13 5.84
CA SER A 266 10.24 12.10 5.14
C SER A 266 8.84 12.16 5.78
N ALA A 267 8.09 13.23 5.50
CA ALA A 267 6.76 13.41 6.08
C ALA A 267 5.84 12.22 5.73
N VAL A 268 5.80 11.79 4.47
CA VAL A 268 4.98 10.66 4.06
C VAL A 268 5.49 9.34 4.64
N ALA A 269 6.80 9.14 4.71
CA ALA A 269 7.37 7.95 5.35
C ALA A 269 6.98 7.88 6.83
N GLN A 270 7.17 8.97 7.58
CA GLN A 270 6.80 9.09 8.98
C GLN A 270 5.30 8.79 9.19
N LEU A 271 4.44 9.45 8.42
CA LEU A 271 2.98 9.30 8.54
C LEU A 271 2.48 7.90 8.16
N THR A 272 3.12 7.27 7.18
CA THR A 272 2.78 5.91 6.77
C THR A 272 3.24 4.88 7.81
N LEU A 273 4.36 5.13 8.49
CA LEU A 273 4.88 4.26 9.55
C LEU A 273 4.07 4.42 10.85
N LEU A 274 3.76 5.65 11.25
CA LEU A 274 2.91 5.94 12.42
C LEU A 274 1.52 5.33 12.30
N ARG A 275 1.07 5.01 11.09
CA ARG A 275 -0.16 4.23 10.90
C ARG A 275 -0.19 2.93 11.70
N ARG A 276 0.94 2.23 11.86
CA ARG A 276 1.01 1.00 12.68
C ARG A 276 0.79 1.26 14.17
N SER A 277 1.18 2.44 14.66
CA SER A 277 1.00 2.82 16.07
C SER A 277 -0.39 3.39 16.34
N LEU A 278 -1.20 3.65 15.30
CA LEU A 278 -2.64 3.94 15.44
C LEU A 278 -3.38 2.67 15.87
N GLY A 279 -3.41 2.41 17.18
CA GLY A 279 -4.03 1.23 17.78
C GLY A 279 -5.50 1.01 17.37
N GLY A 280 -5.98 -0.23 17.58
CA GLY A 280 -7.35 -0.66 17.23
C GLY A 280 -7.46 -1.27 15.83
N ASP A 281 -8.66 -1.26 15.25
CA ASP A 281 -8.97 -1.88 13.95
C ASP A 281 -8.03 -1.41 12.82
N VAL A 282 -7.59 -0.14 12.82
CA VAL A 282 -6.77 0.44 11.74
C VAL A 282 -5.36 -0.16 11.64
N ALA A 283 -4.75 -0.55 12.77
CA ALA A 283 -3.47 -1.25 12.80
C ALA A 283 -3.60 -2.72 12.35
N VAL A 284 -4.74 -3.37 12.63
CA VAL A 284 -5.04 -4.74 12.23
C VAL A 284 -5.41 -4.84 10.74
N ILE A 285 -5.98 -3.77 10.17
CA ILE A 285 -6.60 -3.76 8.85
C ILE A 285 -5.59 -3.71 7.68
N ASN A 286 -4.39 -3.15 7.85
CA ASN A 286 -3.30 -3.49 6.93
C ASN A 286 -2.44 -4.57 7.55
N ARG A 287 -2.90 -5.82 7.40
CA ARG A 287 -2.09 -7.02 7.68
C ARG A 287 -0.68 -6.84 7.12
N PHE A 288 -0.57 -6.25 5.93
CA PHE A 288 0.64 -6.07 5.16
C PHE A 288 1.54 -4.86 5.45
N SER A 289 1.10 -3.90 6.26
CA SER A 289 1.95 -2.76 6.63
C SER A 289 2.65 -3.07 7.91
#